data_AF-A0A2V9JQH8-F1
#
_entry.id   AF-A0A2V9JQH8-F1
#
_cell.length_a   1.000
_cell.length_b   1.000
_cell.length_c   1.000
_cell.angle_alpha   90.00
_cell.angle_beta   90.00
_cell.angle_gamma   90.00
#
_symmetry.space_group_name_H-M   'P 1'
#
loop_
_entity.id
_entity.type
_entity.pdbx_description
1 polymer ?
#
loop_
_entity_poly.entity_id
_entity_poly.type
_entity_poly.pdbx_seq_one_letter_code
_entity_poly.pdbx_strand_id
1 'polypeptide(L)'
;AKNFFDPPGPTPPFKQNQFGASLGGPLRRDRTFFFGDFEGIRLRQAQTFTSIVPTAAMKAGNFAGVAAIFDPVTHTRFANDVIPEGRMDPPGGRLARLYPNPNTVTANGTPAFVFNPVKSQREDDFDVRVDHRVS
;
A
#
# COMPACT_ATOMS: atom_id res chain seq x y z
N ALA A 1 -13.35 -5.16 11.39
CA ALA A 1 -13.02 -6.60 11.51
C ALA A 1 -11.50 -6.76 11.37
N LYS A 2 -10.92 -7.83 11.91
CA LYS A 2 -9.48 -8.13 11.76
C LYS A 2 -9.21 -8.55 10.31
N ASN A 3 -8.19 -8.00 9.66
CA ASN A 3 -7.81 -8.48 8.32
C ASN A 3 -7.24 -9.90 8.46
N PHE A 4 -7.49 -10.75 7.47
CA PHE A 4 -7.01 -12.13 7.45
C PHE A 4 -5.47 -12.25 7.57
N PHE A 5 -4.74 -11.21 7.13
CA PHE A 5 -3.28 -11.16 7.14
C PHE A 5 -2.68 -10.44 8.36
N ASP A 6 -3.49 -10.02 9.33
CA ASP A 6 -2.99 -9.37 10.54
C ASP A 6 -2.27 -10.38 11.44
N PRO A 7 -1.04 -10.08 11.92
CA PRO A 7 -0.34 -10.93 12.86
C PRO A 7 -1.15 -11.18 14.16
N PRO A 8 -0.80 -12.20 14.96
CA PRO A 8 -1.37 -12.36 16.30
C PRO A 8 -1.10 -11.10 17.12
N GLY A 9 -2.16 -10.47 17.65
CA GLY A 9 -2.06 -9.14 18.27
C GLY A 9 -3.39 -8.37 18.23
N PRO A 10 -3.42 -7.17 18.87
CA PRO A 10 -4.60 -6.33 18.94
C PRO A 10 -5.07 -5.91 17.53
N THR A 11 -6.37 -6.05 17.27
CA THR A 11 -6.99 -5.63 16.01
C THR A 11 -6.74 -4.14 15.79
N PRO A 12 -6.21 -3.74 14.63
CA PRO A 12 -5.95 -2.33 14.40
C PRO A 12 -7.25 -1.50 14.43
N PRO A 13 -7.20 -0.27 14.98
CA PRO A 13 -8.41 0.53 15.16
C PRO A 13 -8.97 0.98 13.81
N PHE A 14 -10.28 0.77 13.63
CA PHE A 14 -11.08 1.30 12.52
C PHE A 14 -11.95 2.44 13.05
N LYS A 15 -11.85 3.63 12.46
CA LYS A 15 -12.67 4.80 12.78
C LYS A 15 -13.15 5.44 11.49
N GLN A 16 -14.46 5.55 11.31
CA GLN A 16 -15.08 6.24 10.18
C GLN A 16 -16.11 7.24 10.69
N ASN A 17 -15.99 8.50 10.27
CA ASN A 17 -16.99 9.55 10.49
C ASN A 17 -17.49 10.01 9.12
N GLN A 18 -18.80 9.96 8.91
CA GLN A 18 -19.48 10.44 7.71
C GLN A 18 -20.49 11.48 8.15
N PHE A 19 -20.48 12.65 7.52
CA PHE A 19 -21.35 13.77 7.85
C PHE A 19 -21.70 14.53 6.57
N GLY A 20 -22.83 15.22 6.58
CA GLY A 20 -23.26 16.02 5.44
C GLY A 20 -24.40 16.94 5.79
N ALA A 21 -24.67 17.87 4.89
CA ALA A 21 -25.79 18.79 4.98
C ALA A 21 -26.28 19.15 3.58
N SER A 22 -27.58 19.35 3.46
CA SER A 22 -28.19 19.83 2.22
C SER A 22 -29.07 21.03 2.50
N LEU A 23 -29.05 22.01 1.60
CA LEU A 23 -29.91 23.19 1.67
C LEU A 23 -30.46 23.51 0.29
N GLY A 24 -31.75 23.81 0.23
CA GLY A 24 -32.38 24.27 -1.00
C GLY A 24 -33.55 25.19 -0.70
N GLY A 25 -33.92 25.99 -1.70
CA GLY A 25 -35.02 26.92 -1.58
C GLY A 25 -35.17 27.85 -2.79
N PRO A 26 -36.19 28.72 -2.76
CA PRO A 26 -36.37 29.73 -3.80
C PRO A 26 -35.34 30.87 -3.63
N LEU A 27 -34.56 31.13 -4.69
CA LEU A 27 -33.85 32.41 -4.84
C LEU A 27 -34.82 33.52 -5.24
N ARG A 28 -35.76 33.17 -6.14
CA ARG A 28 -36.91 33.98 -6.50
C ARG A 28 -38.15 33.10 -6.47
N ARG A 29 -39.11 33.45 -5.61
CA ARG A 29 -40.36 32.70 -5.45
C ARG A 29 -40.99 32.45 -6.83
N ASP A 30 -41.37 31.20 -7.06
CA ASP A 30 -42.02 30.69 -8.28
C ASP A 30 -41.22 30.81 -9.59
N ARG A 31 -39.91 31.16 -9.53
CA ARG A 31 -39.13 31.40 -10.75
C ARG A 31 -37.70 30.86 -10.72
N THR A 32 -37.02 30.91 -9.58
CA THR A 32 -35.62 30.49 -9.48
C THR A 32 -35.41 29.75 -8.18
N PHE A 33 -34.90 28.53 -8.27
CA PHE A 33 -34.65 27.65 -7.14
C PHE A 33 -33.19 27.24 -7.14
N PHE A 34 -32.66 27.05 -5.94
CA PHE A 34 -31.34 26.48 -5.75
C PHE A 34 -31.45 25.22 -4.88
N PHE A 35 -30.50 24.33 -5.08
CA PHE A 35 -30.22 23.21 -4.20
C PHE A 35 -28.71 23.04 -4.14
N GLY A 36 -28.20 22.71 -2.96
CA GLY A 36 -26.84 22.29 -2.80
C GLY A 36 -26.70 21.32 -1.63
N ASP A 37 -25.70 20.47 -1.73
CA ASP A 37 -25.38 19.48 -0.73
C ASP A 37 -23.87 19.36 -0.57
N PHE A 38 -23.49 18.84 0.59
CA PHE A 38 -22.12 18.59 0.97
C PHE A 38 -22.07 17.30 1.77
N GLU A 39 -21.09 16.45 1.44
CA GLU A 39 -20.76 15.24 2.17
C GLU A 39 -19.28 15.21 2.51
N GLY A 40 -18.95 14.76 3.72
CA GLY A 40 -17.58 14.57 4.17
C GLY A 40 -17.39 13.19 4.80
N ILE A 41 -16.35 12.49 4.35
CA ILE A 41 -15.91 11.21 4.91
C ILE A 41 -14.53 11.39 5.57
N ARG A 42 -14.37 10.85 6.77
CA ARG A 42 -13.10 10.77 7.51
C ARG A 42 -12.90 9.33 7.94
N LEU A 43 -11.96 8.64 7.32
CA LEU A 43 -11.64 7.25 7.60
C LEU A 43 -10.20 7.13 8.10
N ARG A 44 -10.02 6.45 9.24
CA ARG A 44 -8.73 6.01 9.77
C ARG A 44 -8.78 4.51 10.01
N GLN A 45 -7.94 3.78 9.30
CA GLN A 45 -7.87 2.33 9.39
C GLN A 45 -6.42 1.90 9.23
N ALA A 46 -5.92 0.98 10.07
CA ALA A 46 -4.64 0.36 9.76
C ALA A 46 -4.81 -0.69 8.67
N GLN A 47 -3.90 -0.68 7.72
CA GLN A 47 -3.86 -1.64 6.63
C GLN A 47 -2.56 -2.42 6.76
N THR A 48 -2.68 -3.74 6.91
CA THR A 48 -1.52 -4.63 7.00
C THR A 48 -1.05 -4.99 5.60
N PHE A 49 0.23 -4.79 5.35
CA PHE A 49 0.88 -5.18 4.11
C PHE A 49 1.94 -6.23 4.39
N THR A 50 1.93 -7.28 3.60
CA THR A 50 2.92 -8.36 3.63
C THR A 50 3.61 -8.41 2.27
N SER A 51 4.93 -8.32 2.26
CA SER A 51 5.73 -8.42 1.04
C SER A 51 6.84 -9.45 1.22
N ILE A 52 7.09 -10.26 0.19
CA ILE A 52 8.25 -11.16 0.15
C ILE A 52 9.47 -10.30 -0.14
N VAL A 53 10.47 -10.34 0.73
CA VAL A 53 11.67 -9.52 0.61
C VAL A 53 12.94 -10.37 0.67
N PRO A 54 14.04 -9.94 0.01
CA PRO A 54 15.31 -10.67 0.07
C PRO A 54 15.87 -10.74 1.49
N THR A 55 16.48 -11.88 1.84
CA THR A 55 17.23 -12.01 3.10
C THR A 55 18.52 -11.20 3.05
N ALA A 56 19.14 -10.97 4.22
CA ALA A 56 20.46 -10.33 4.28
C ALA A 56 21.52 -11.10 3.45
N ALA A 57 21.45 -12.44 3.43
CA ALA A 57 22.34 -13.28 2.63
C ALA A 57 22.12 -13.07 1.12
N MET A 58 20.87 -13.02 0.67
CA MET A 58 20.54 -12.74 -0.73
C MET A 58 21.01 -11.33 -1.16
N LYS A 59 20.86 -10.34 -0.28
CA LYS A 59 21.37 -8.97 -0.52
C LYS A 59 22.89 -8.91 -0.61
N ALA A 60 23.59 -9.88 -0.03
CA ALA A 60 25.03 -10.07 -0.16
C ALA A 60 25.43 -11.02 -1.31
N GLY A 61 24.48 -11.43 -2.17
CA GLY A 61 24.74 -12.27 -3.33
C GLY A 61 24.77 -13.78 -3.05
N ASN A 62 24.38 -14.22 -1.84
CA ASN A 62 24.30 -15.63 -1.49
C ASN A 62 22.88 -16.17 -1.65
N PHE A 63 22.70 -17.08 -2.62
CA PHE A 63 21.43 -17.73 -2.96
C PHE A 63 21.44 -19.23 -2.67
N ALA A 64 22.41 -19.72 -1.88
CA ALA A 64 22.52 -21.11 -1.50
C ALA A 64 21.23 -21.61 -0.83
N GLY A 65 20.69 -22.74 -1.30
CA GLY A 65 19.46 -23.34 -0.78
C GLY A 65 18.17 -22.65 -1.24
N VAL A 66 18.25 -21.63 -2.11
CA VAL A 66 17.10 -20.91 -2.67
C VAL A 66 16.91 -21.29 -4.13
N ALA A 67 17.92 -21.05 -4.95
CA ALA A 67 17.87 -21.31 -6.39
C ALA A 67 19.29 -21.44 -6.95
N ALA A 68 19.42 -22.26 -8.00
CA ALA A 68 20.64 -22.28 -8.80
C ALA A 68 20.77 -20.98 -9.58
N ILE A 69 21.91 -20.29 -9.43
CA ILE A 69 22.18 -19.04 -10.15
C ILE A 69 23.32 -19.22 -11.16
N PHE A 70 23.23 -18.55 -12.30
CA PHE A 70 24.14 -18.72 -13.43
C PHE A 70 24.87 -17.42 -13.75
N ASP A 71 26.13 -17.54 -14.12
CA ASP A 71 26.96 -16.45 -14.58
C ASP A 71 26.48 -16.01 -15.97
N PRO A 72 26.11 -14.73 -16.18
CA PRO A 72 25.62 -14.25 -17.47
C PRO A 72 26.70 -14.18 -18.56
N VAL A 73 27.99 -14.28 -18.21
CA VAL A 73 29.12 -14.24 -19.15
C VAL A 73 29.50 -15.64 -19.61
N THR A 74 29.61 -16.58 -18.67
CA THR A 74 30.07 -17.96 -18.96
C THR A 74 28.92 -18.94 -19.11
N HIS A 75 27.71 -18.56 -18.72
CA HIS A 75 26.49 -19.39 -18.67
C HIS A 75 26.63 -20.63 -17.77
N THR A 76 27.64 -20.66 -16.90
CA THR A 76 27.87 -21.72 -15.92
C THR A 76 27.26 -21.34 -14.59
N ARG A 77 26.84 -22.32 -13.79
CA ARG A 77 26.34 -22.09 -12.44
C ARG A 77 27.44 -21.47 -11.57
N PHE A 78 27.11 -20.48 -10.73
CA PHE A 78 28.04 -19.97 -9.73
C PHE A 78 28.35 -21.04 -8.68
N ALA A 79 29.59 -21.10 -8.22
CA ALA A 79 29.97 -22.00 -7.13
C ALA A 79 29.14 -21.70 -5.88
N ASN A 80 28.53 -22.75 -5.31
CA ASN A 80 27.64 -22.66 -4.14
C ASN A 80 26.47 -21.66 -4.28
N ASP A 81 26.08 -21.27 -5.49
CA ASP A 81 25.06 -20.25 -5.74
C ASP A 81 25.38 -18.90 -5.09
N VAL A 82 26.67 -18.54 -5.03
CA VAL A 82 27.15 -17.26 -4.49
C VAL A 82 27.76 -16.42 -5.60
N ILE A 83 27.25 -15.20 -5.77
CA ILE A 83 27.87 -14.19 -6.64
C ILE A 83 29.10 -13.63 -5.91
N PRO A 84 30.33 -13.77 -6.45
CA PRO A 84 31.51 -13.16 -5.85
C PRO A 84 31.40 -11.63 -5.81
N GLU A 85 31.92 -10.98 -4.77
CA GLU A 85 31.78 -9.54 -4.55
C GLU A 85 32.27 -8.70 -5.75
N GLY A 86 33.39 -9.06 -6.37
CA GLY A 86 33.92 -8.39 -7.56
C GLY A 86 33.13 -8.62 -8.85
N ARG A 87 32.15 -9.54 -8.83
CA ARG A 87 31.22 -9.82 -9.94
C ARG A 87 29.82 -9.25 -9.68
N MET A 88 29.59 -8.66 -8.51
CA MET A 88 28.31 -8.04 -8.18
C MET A 88 28.25 -6.64 -8.78
N ASP A 89 27.19 -6.36 -9.55
CA ASP A 89 26.94 -5.03 -10.09
C ASP A 89 26.73 -4.01 -8.94
N PRO A 90 27.54 -2.93 -8.84
CA PRO A 90 27.44 -1.99 -7.73
C PRO A 90 26.07 -1.28 -7.63
N PRO A 91 25.45 -0.80 -8.73
CA PRO A 91 24.05 -0.35 -8.71
C PRO A 91 23.07 -1.41 -8.19
N GLY A 92 23.14 -2.66 -8.67
CA GLY A 92 22.27 -3.75 -8.24
C GLY A 92 22.39 -4.05 -6.74
N GLY A 93 23.61 -4.08 -6.22
CA GLY A 93 23.85 -4.23 -4.78
C GLY A 93 23.27 -3.09 -3.93
N ARG A 94 23.30 -1.85 -4.44
CA ARG A 94 22.67 -0.70 -3.76
C ARG A 94 21.14 -0.79 -3.77
N LEU A 95 20.54 -1.19 -4.89
CA LEU A 95 19.09 -1.38 -4.98
C LEU A 95 18.61 -2.50 -4.04
N ALA A 96 19.34 -3.61 -3.97
CA ALA A 96 19.02 -4.70 -3.05
C ALA A 96 18.99 -4.23 -1.59
N ARG A 97 19.88 -3.32 -1.19
CA ARG A 97 19.94 -2.74 0.18
C ARG A 97 18.76 -1.84 0.53
N LEU A 98 18.01 -1.35 -0.45
CA LEU A 98 16.78 -0.57 -0.20
C LEU A 98 15.64 -1.45 0.33
N TYR A 99 15.70 -2.76 0.08
CA TYR A 99 14.72 -3.68 0.64
C TYR A 99 14.92 -3.84 2.15
N PRO A 100 13.84 -3.73 2.95
CA PRO A 100 13.91 -4.00 4.38
C PRO A 100 14.28 -5.46 4.62
N ASN A 101 14.91 -5.73 5.77
CA ASN A 101 15.12 -7.11 6.18
C ASN A 101 13.77 -7.77 6.51
N PRO A 102 13.59 -9.07 6.22
CA PRO A 102 12.42 -9.82 6.66
C PRO A 102 12.22 -9.69 8.17
N ASN A 103 10.98 -9.52 8.62
CA ASN A 103 10.61 -9.50 10.04
C ASN A 103 9.63 -10.63 10.40
N THR A 104 9.23 -11.45 9.43
CA THR A 104 8.38 -12.62 9.61
C THR A 104 8.68 -13.66 8.53
N VAL A 105 8.08 -14.83 8.65
CA VAL A 105 7.99 -15.84 7.59
C VAL A 105 6.53 -16.04 7.19
N THR A 106 6.28 -16.34 5.91
CA THR A 106 4.94 -16.76 5.45
C THR A 106 4.61 -18.16 5.98
N ALA A 107 3.35 -18.60 5.82
CA ALA A 107 2.94 -19.96 6.17
C ALA A 107 3.76 -21.06 5.47
N ASN A 108 4.34 -20.74 4.30
CA ASN A 108 5.18 -21.65 3.53
C ASN A 108 6.68 -21.50 3.87
N GLY A 109 7.03 -20.77 4.93
CA GLY A 109 8.41 -20.56 5.38
C GLY A 109 9.20 -19.52 4.58
N THR A 110 8.56 -18.77 3.67
CA THR A 110 9.26 -17.75 2.87
C THR A 110 9.52 -16.48 3.69
N PRO A 111 10.75 -15.93 3.71
CA PRO A 111 11.04 -14.67 4.38
C PRO A 111 10.16 -13.52 3.85
N ALA A 112 9.52 -12.80 4.75
CA ALA A 112 8.63 -11.69 4.42
C ALA A 112 8.79 -10.52 5.39
N PHE A 113 8.36 -9.35 4.93
CA PHE A 113 8.28 -8.13 5.71
C PHE A 113 6.82 -7.71 5.84
N VAL A 114 6.38 -7.53 7.09
CA VAL A 114 5.03 -7.08 7.45
C VAL A 114 5.09 -5.72 8.11
N PHE A 115 4.25 -4.81 7.65
CA PHE A 115 4.11 -3.46 8.22
C PHE A 115 2.64 -3.00 8.17
N ASN A 116 2.24 -2.21 9.16
CA ASN A 116 0.83 -1.86 9.41
C ASN A 116 0.63 -0.33 9.43
N PRO A 117 0.78 0.37 8.30
CA PRO A 117 0.55 1.80 8.23
C PRO A 117 -0.93 2.14 8.46
N VAL A 118 -1.17 3.31 9.06
CA VAL A 118 -2.51 3.86 9.18
C VAL A 118 -2.87 4.54 7.87
N LYS A 119 -3.83 3.97 7.13
CA LYS A 119 -4.50 4.65 6.03
C LYS A 119 -5.42 5.71 6.63
N SER A 120 -5.16 6.97 6.27
CA SER A 120 -6.03 8.09 6.56
C SER A 120 -6.64 8.57 5.25
N GLN A 121 -7.96 8.47 5.13
CA GLN A 121 -8.72 8.98 4.00
C GLN A 121 -9.60 10.13 4.48
N ARG A 122 -9.53 11.22 3.71
CA ARG A 122 -10.36 12.41 3.88
C ARG A 122 -10.93 12.73 2.52
N GLU A 123 -12.25 12.75 2.45
CA GLU A 123 -13.00 12.98 1.23
C GLU A 123 -14.09 14.01 1.54
N ASP A 124 -14.28 14.95 0.64
CA ASP A 124 -15.17 16.10 0.77
C ASP A 124 -15.78 16.33 -0.60
N ASP A 125 -17.06 15.98 -0.75
CA ASP A 125 -17.83 16.08 -1.98
C ASP A 125 -18.93 17.13 -1.83
N PHE A 126 -19.23 17.85 -2.92
CA PHE A 126 -20.29 18.84 -2.94
C PHE A 126 -20.91 18.98 -4.33
N ASP A 127 -22.21 19.19 -4.37
CA ASP A 127 -22.96 19.44 -5.59
C ASP A 127 -23.85 20.68 -5.44
N VAL A 128 -24.06 21.39 -6.56
CA VAL A 128 -24.92 22.58 -6.62
C VAL A 128 -25.74 22.56 -7.90
N ARG A 129 -27.04 22.88 -7.76
CA ARG A 129 -27.98 23.01 -8.86
C ARG A 129 -28.77 24.31 -8.76
N VAL A 130 -29.01 24.93 -9.91
CA VAL A 130 -29.91 26.08 -10.06
C VAL A 130 -30.92 25.78 -11.17
N ASP A 131 -32.19 25.94 -10.85
CA ASP A 131 -33.30 25.80 -11.81
C ASP A 131 -33.98 27.14 -12.01
N HIS A 132 -34.24 27.52 -13.27
CA HIS A 132 -34.87 28.79 -13.63
C HIS A 132 -36.01 28.62 -14.65
N ARG A 133 -37.15 29.27 -14.38
CA ARG A 133 -38.31 29.33 -15.29
C ARG A 133 -38.30 30.64 -16.09
N VAL A 134 -38.19 30.53 -17.42
CA VAL A 134 -38.05 31.68 -18.34
C VAL A 134 -39.40 32.28 -18.79
N SER A 135 -40.51 31.54 -18.68
CA SER A 135 -41.85 31.92 -19.15
C SER A 135 -42.90 32.02 -18.04
#